data_AF-A0A1V4V4Z1-F1
#
_entry.id   AF-A0A1V4V4Z1-F1
#
_cell.length_a   1.000
_cell.length_b   1.000
_cell.length_c   1.000
_cell.angle_alpha   90.00
_cell.angle_beta   90.00
_cell.angle_gamma   90.00
#
_symmetry.space_group_name_H-M   'P 1'
#
loop_
_entity.id
_entity.type
_entity.pdbx_description
1 polymer ?
#
loop_
_entity_poly.entity_id
_entity_poly.type
_entity_poly.pdbx_seq_one_letter_code
_entity_poly.pdbx_strand_id
1 'polypeptide(L)'
;MSVTFEPHTRLEHLEDYVGKIHLNLPPNEARVQLLRCRIVAWGLIAEIMEERYDRRYVDQLFSQAYQALSTAAGREIADPYQDPCASQYLILDELRSYSQRDPSEPFMRFIRAEFKKVFVPTLRLMTDLCLSANKYSWQDVKAQLQEVIRVLRIDVTWEECEERLDRYMNKVGRVMGIESGPAKSPEETAAGKKP
;
A
#
# COMPACT_ATOMS: atom_id res chain seq x y z
N MET A 1 -1.59 23.06 19.81
CA MET A 1 -0.24 22.52 19.56
C MET A 1 -0.39 21.02 19.36
N SER A 2 -0.24 20.52 18.12
CA SER A 2 -0.19 19.09 17.86
C SER A 2 1.16 18.56 18.35
N VAL A 3 1.16 17.58 19.25
CA VAL A 3 2.38 16.85 19.63
C VAL A 3 2.82 16.05 18.40
N THR A 4 3.70 16.62 17.58
CA THR A 4 4.40 15.89 16.54
C THR A 4 5.58 15.18 17.19
N PHE A 5 5.41 13.87 17.43
CA PHE A 5 6.53 13.01 17.81
C PHE A 5 7.58 12.99 16.70
N GLU A 6 8.85 12.95 17.10
CA GLU A 6 9.99 12.81 16.20
C GLU A 6 9.82 11.57 15.30
N PRO A 7 10.21 11.62 14.00
CA PRO A 7 10.08 10.50 13.08
C PRO A 7 10.66 9.17 13.60
N HIS A 8 11.78 9.20 14.32
CA HIS A 8 12.39 8.01 14.93
C HIS A 8 11.48 7.38 15.97
N THR A 9 10.98 8.14 16.94
CA THR A 9 10.04 7.63 17.95
C THR A 9 8.78 7.05 17.31
N ARG A 10 8.30 7.67 16.23
CA ARG A 10 7.16 7.16 15.46
C ARG A 10 7.47 5.83 14.77
N LEU A 11 8.70 5.66 14.28
CA LEU A 11 9.16 4.41 13.68
C LEU A 11 9.28 3.30 14.74
N GLU A 12 9.90 3.60 15.89
CA GLU A 12 10.01 2.66 17.02
C GLU A 12 8.64 2.19 17.51
N HIS A 13 7.68 3.11 17.68
CA HIS A 13 6.31 2.75 18.06
C HIS A 13 5.62 1.90 16.98
N LEU A 14 5.91 2.16 15.71
CA LEU A 14 5.37 1.37 14.60
C LEU A 14 5.95 -0.05 14.61
N GLU A 15 7.26 -0.20 14.85
CA GLU A 15 7.91 -1.50 14.99
C GLU A 15 7.27 -2.33 16.11
N ASP A 16 7.08 -1.75 17.29
CA ASP A 16 6.47 -2.46 18.43
C ASP A 16 5.03 -2.88 18.12
N TYR A 17 4.25 -1.99 17.49
CA TYR A 17 2.88 -2.30 17.06
C TYR A 17 2.83 -3.43 16.02
N VAL A 18 3.68 -3.35 14.98
CA VAL A 18 3.74 -4.35 13.91
C VAL A 18 4.15 -5.72 14.47
N GLY A 19 5.12 -5.75 15.38
CA GLY A 19 5.58 -7.00 16.02
C GLY A 19 4.48 -7.72 16.82
N LYS A 20 3.52 -6.97 17.37
CA LYS A 20 2.44 -7.50 18.23
C LYS A 20 1.09 -7.60 17.51
N ILE A 21 1.02 -7.29 16.22
CA ILE A 21 -0.27 -7.13 15.53
C ILE A 21 -1.12 -8.41 15.54
N HIS A 22 -0.47 -9.57 15.45
CA HIS A 22 -1.09 -10.89 15.43
C HIS A 22 -1.77 -11.26 16.76
N LEU A 23 -1.46 -10.57 17.85
CA LEU A 23 -2.06 -10.79 19.16
C LEU A 23 -3.36 -9.98 19.35
N ASN A 24 -3.52 -8.90 18.60
CA ASN A 24 -4.53 -7.87 18.87
C ASN A 24 -5.67 -7.84 17.85
N LEU A 25 -5.47 -8.42 16.66
CA LEU A 25 -6.41 -8.30 15.54
C LEU A 25 -6.71 -9.65 14.88
N PRO A 26 -7.95 -9.86 14.40
CA PRO A 26 -8.26 -10.96 13.51
C PRO A 26 -7.39 -10.93 12.24
N PRO A 27 -7.08 -12.08 11.63
CA PRO A 27 -6.15 -12.14 10.51
C PRO A 27 -6.48 -11.21 9.33
N ASN A 28 -7.76 -11.05 8.99
CA ASN A 28 -8.15 -10.18 7.88
C ASN A 28 -7.90 -8.70 8.20
N GLU A 29 -8.18 -8.28 9.43
CA GLU A 29 -7.93 -6.90 9.87
C GLU A 29 -6.43 -6.63 10.00
N ALA A 30 -5.69 -7.58 10.58
CA ALA A 30 -4.24 -7.51 10.70
C ALA A 30 -3.56 -7.35 9.33
N ARG A 31 -4.02 -8.08 8.29
CA ARG A 31 -3.48 -7.94 6.93
C ARG A 31 -3.61 -6.52 6.39
N VAL A 32 -4.77 -5.89 6.55
CA VAL A 32 -4.99 -4.51 6.06
C VAL A 32 -4.19 -3.51 6.89
N GLN A 33 -4.09 -3.72 8.20
CA GLN A 33 -3.26 -2.88 9.06
C GLN A 33 -1.76 -3.02 8.75
N LEU A 34 -1.28 -4.21 8.39
CA LEU A 34 0.09 -4.39 7.92
C LEU A 34 0.36 -3.60 6.64
N LEU A 35 -0.57 -3.61 5.66
CA LEU A 35 -0.45 -2.75 4.48
C LEU A 35 -0.36 -1.27 4.86
N ARG A 36 -1.24 -0.82 5.76
CA ARG A 36 -1.26 0.56 6.25
C ARG A 36 0.05 0.95 6.95
N CYS A 37 0.50 0.13 7.88
CA CYS A 37 1.74 0.37 8.62
C CYS A 37 2.94 0.39 7.68
N ARG A 38 2.96 -0.43 6.62
CA ARG A 38 4.07 -0.44 5.66
C ARG A 38 4.17 0.87 4.87
N ILE A 39 3.04 1.40 4.41
CA ILE A 39 2.95 2.73 3.79
C ILE A 39 3.47 3.82 4.75
N VAL A 40 3.10 3.74 6.02
CA VAL A 40 3.59 4.68 7.04
C VAL A 40 5.08 4.52 7.27
N ALA A 41 5.59 3.29 7.36
CA ALA A 41 7.01 2.99 7.59
C ALA A 41 7.89 3.57 6.47
N TRP A 42 7.54 3.35 5.20
CA TRP A 42 8.25 3.97 4.08
C TRP A 42 8.20 5.50 4.13
N GLY A 43 7.04 6.06 4.50
CA GLY A 43 6.91 7.49 4.73
C GLY A 43 7.80 8.00 5.87
N LEU A 44 8.01 7.24 6.93
CA LEU A 44 8.85 7.62 8.06
C LEU A 44 10.33 7.53 7.71
N ILE A 45 10.78 6.44 7.09
CA ILE A 45 12.19 6.31 6.72
C ILE A 45 12.59 7.32 5.64
N ALA A 46 11.64 7.71 4.77
CA ALA A 46 11.82 8.82 3.83
C ALA A 46 11.93 10.20 4.52
N GLU A 47 11.33 10.38 5.71
CA GLU A 47 11.52 11.59 6.53
C GLU A 47 12.86 11.56 7.27
N ILE A 48 13.26 10.40 7.78
CA ILE A 48 14.49 10.22 8.57
C ILE A 48 15.75 10.37 7.69
N MET A 49 15.73 9.80 6.48
CA MET A 49 16.84 9.88 5.51
C MET A 49 18.21 9.39 6.02
N GLU A 50 18.23 8.40 6.90
CA GLU A 50 19.47 7.75 7.39
C GLU A 50 19.73 6.44 6.65
N GLU A 51 20.99 6.14 6.35
CA GLU A 51 21.40 4.96 5.55
C GLU A 51 20.97 3.62 6.15
N ARG A 52 20.87 3.54 7.48
CA ARG A 52 20.41 2.31 8.18
C ARG A 52 18.94 1.99 7.94
N TYR A 53 18.14 2.98 7.53
CA TYR A 53 16.70 2.83 7.31
C TYR A 53 16.40 2.89 5.81
N ASP A 54 16.54 1.75 5.16
CA ASP A 54 16.26 1.58 3.74
C ASP A 54 14.99 0.75 3.50
N ARG A 55 14.69 0.49 2.23
CA ARG A 55 13.58 -0.39 1.86
C ARG A 55 13.71 -1.79 2.46
N ARG A 56 14.93 -2.36 2.51
CA ARG A 56 15.16 -3.73 3.00
C ARG A 56 14.83 -3.86 4.48
N TYR A 57 15.16 -2.83 5.26
CA TYR A 57 14.78 -2.74 6.66
C TYR A 57 13.26 -2.86 6.84
N VAL A 58 12.47 -2.10 6.07
CA VAL A 58 11.00 -2.19 6.12
C VAL A 58 10.52 -3.55 5.59
N ASP A 59 11.06 -4.04 4.48
CA ASP A 59 10.64 -5.33 3.91
C ASP A 59 10.87 -6.48 4.91
N GLN A 60 11.98 -6.48 5.64
CA GLN A 60 12.29 -7.46 6.67
C GLN A 60 11.34 -7.39 7.87
N LEU A 61 11.09 -6.19 8.40
CA LEU A 61 10.16 -5.97 9.53
C LEU A 61 8.78 -6.57 9.22
N PHE A 62 8.25 -6.29 8.04
CA PHE A 62 6.92 -6.74 7.66
C PHE A 62 6.89 -8.22 7.25
N SER A 63 7.94 -8.75 6.63
CA SER A 63 8.04 -10.19 6.35
C SER A 63 7.96 -11.00 7.65
N GLN A 64 8.62 -10.55 8.72
CA GLN A 64 8.53 -11.19 10.03
C GLN A 64 7.12 -11.09 10.62
N ALA A 65 6.46 -9.94 10.47
CA ALA A 65 5.09 -9.75 10.96
C ALA A 65 4.08 -10.64 10.24
N TYR A 66 4.19 -10.81 8.91
CA TYR A 66 3.36 -11.74 8.14
C TYR A 66 3.63 -13.21 8.53
N GLN A 67 4.88 -13.57 8.82
CA GLN A 67 5.22 -14.91 9.31
C GLN A 67 4.62 -15.19 10.70
N ALA A 68 4.71 -14.23 11.62
CA ALA A 68 4.10 -14.33 12.94
C ALA A 68 2.57 -14.46 12.84
N LEU A 69 1.95 -13.66 11.97
CA LEU A 69 0.51 -13.73 11.70
C LEU A 69 0.09 -15.08 11.10
N SER A 70 0.89 -15.62 10.18
CA SER A 70 0.65 -16.95 9.60
C SER A 70 0.68 -18.05 10.66
N THR A 71 1.70 -18.01 11.53
CA THR A 71 1.84 -18.95 12.65
C THR A 71 0.64 -18.87 13.59
N ALA A 72 0.25 -17.67 14.00
CA ALA A 72 -0.90 -17.46 14.89
C ALA A 72 -2.23 -17.89 14.27
N ALA A 73 -2.40 -17.72 12.95
CA ALA A 73 -3.61 -18.10 12.23
C ALA A 73 -3.67 -19.60 11.88
N GLY A 74 -2.58 -20.36 12.06
CA GLY A 74 -2.49 -21.77 11.69
C GLY A 74 -2.58 -22.01 10.17
N ARG A 75 -2.34 -20.99 9.35
CA ARG A 75 -2.37 -21.05 7.89
C ARG A 75 -1.44 -20.01 7.29
N GLU A 76 -0.99 -20.25 6.07
CA GLU A 76 -0.15 -19.29 5.36
C GLU A 76 -0.90 -17.97 5.07
N ILE A 77 -0.25 -16.86 5.39
CA ILE A 77 -0.65 -15.51 5.06
C ILE A 77 0.58 -14.83 4.44
N ALA A 78 0.68 -14.95 3.12
CA ALA A 78 1.80 -14.43 2.36
C ALA A 78 1.94 -12.91 2.51
N ASP A 79 3.19 -12.46 2.53
CA ASP A 79 3.53 -11.04 2.44
C ASP A 79 3.27 -10.55 1.00
N PRO A 80 2.36 -9.59 0.79
CA PRO A 80 1.99 -9.12 -0.54
C PRO A 80 3.14 -8.51 -1.36
N TYR A 81 4.23 -8.07 -0.73
CA TYR A 81 5.36 -7.47 -1.44
C TYR A 81 6.45 -8.47 -1.84
N GLN A 82 6.34 -9.74 -1.43
CA GLN A 82 7.20 -10.82 -1.94
C GLN A 82 6.85 -11.20 -3.39
N ASP A 83 5.56 -11.12 -3.75
CA ASP A 83 5.09 -11.21 -5.14
C ASP A 83 4.11 -10.05 -5.42
N PRO A 84 4.63 -8.85 -5.76
CA PRO A 84 3.80 -7.69 -6.03
C PRO A 84 2.96 -7.86 -7.30
N CYS A 85 3.34 -8.77 -8.22
CA CYS A 85 2.59 -9.01 -9.43
C CYS A 85 1.29 -9.76 -9.11
N ALA A 86 1.37 -10.91 -8.44
CA ALA A 86 0.19 -11.67 -8.07
C ALA A 86 -0.67 -10.93 -7.02
N SER A 87 -0.02 -10.25 -6.08
CA SER A 87 -0.71 -9.62 -4.96
C SER A 87 -1.61 -8.45 -5.35
N GLN A 88 -1.34 -7.77 -6.47
CA GLN A 88 -2.26 -6.75 -7.00
C GLN A 88 -3.64 -7.33 -7.28
N TYR A 89 -3.68 -8.45 -8.00
CA TYR A 89 -4.92 -9.16 -8.34
C TYR A 89 -5.63 -9.62 -7.07
N LEU A 90 -4.90 -10.25 -6.14
CA LEU A 90 -5.47 -10.78 -4.90
C LEU A 90 -6.08 -9.68 -4.02
N ILE A 91 -5.43 -8.51 -3.92
CA ILE A 91 -5.95 -7.38 -3.13
C ILE A 91 -7.20 -6.79 -3.80
N LEU A 92 -7.18 -6.59 -5.12
CA LEU A 92 -8.33 -6.07 -5.87
C LEU A 92 -9.53 -7.02 -5.78
N ASP A 93 -9.31 -8.33 -5.90
CA ASP A 93 -10.33 -9.36 -5.75
C ASP A 93 -10.91 -9.39 -4.33
N GLU A 94 -10.05 -9.34 -3.30
CA GLU A 94 -10.49 -9.30 -1.90
C GLU A 94 -11.37 -8.07 -1.63
N LEU A 95 -10.95 -6.88 -2.11
CA LEU A 95 -11.73 -5.65 -1.96
C LEU A 95 -13.11 -5.75 -2.63
N ARG A 96 -13.17 -6.28 -3.86
CA ARG A 96 -14.44 -6.51 -4.56
C ARG A 96 -15.33 -7.50 -3.81
N SER A 97 -14.72 -8.53 -3.22
CA SER A 97 -15.45 -9.58 -2.50
C SER A 97 -16.23 -9.02 -1.31
N TYR A 98 -15.81 -7.90 -0.71
CA TYR A 98 -16.53 -7.27 0.41
C TYR A 98 -17.91 -6.72 0.05
N SER A 99 -18.23 -6.60 -1.24
CA SER A 99 -19.58 -6.26 -1.69
C SER A 99 -20.55 -7.44 -1.68
N GLN A 100 -20.01 -8.65 -1.72
CA GLN A 100 -20.77 -9.91 -1.79
C GLN A 100 -20.70 -10.70 -0.48
N ARG A 101 -19.60 -10.51 0.26
CA ARG A 101 -19.43 -11.00 1.62
C ARG A 101 -20.15 -10.03 2.55
N ASP A 102 -20.51 -10.49 3.74
CA ASP A 102 -21.07 -9.66 4.80
C ASP A 102 -20.02 -9.41 5.91
N PRO A 103 -18.93 -8.65 5.66
CA PRO A 103 -18.03 -8.25 6.74
C PRO A 103 -18.72 -7.37 7.76
N SER A 104 -18.17 -7.32 8.97
CA SER A 104 -18.70 -6.44 10.02
C SER A 104 -18.66 -4.97 9.58
N GLU A 105 -19.70 -4.21 9.91
CA GLU A 105 -19.75 -2.77 9.59
C GLU A 105 -18.57 -1.97 10.20
N PRO A 106 -18.06 -2.25 11.42
CA PRO A 106 -16.84 -1.62 11.91
C PRO A 106 -15.63 -1.83 10.98
N PHE A 107 -15.46 -3.04 10.46
CA PHE A 107 -14.40 -3.34 9.51
C PHE A 107 -14.63 -2.61 8.17
N MET A 108 -15.85 -2.62 7.64
CA MET A 108 -16.16 -1.88 6.41
C MET A 108 -15.95 -0.38 6.55
N ARG A 109 -16.30 0.21 7.70
CA ARG A 109 -16.01 1.61 8.00
C ARG A 109 -14.51 1.89 7.97
N PHE A 110 -13.70 1.00 8.54
CA PHE A 110 -12.25 1.10 8.50
C PHE A 110 -11.72 1.03 7.05
N ILE A 111 -12.19 0.06 6.24
CA ILE A 111 -11.83 -0.08 4.82
C ILE A 111 -12.13 1.21 4.05
N ARG A 112 -13.34 1.77 4.20
CA ARG A 112 -13.74 3.01 3.53
C ARG A 112 -12.86 4.19 3.95
N ALA A 113 -12.62 4.35 5.26
CA ALA A 113 -11.86 5.48 5.81
C ALA A 113 -10.37 5.48 5.41
N GLU A 114 -9.78 4.29 5.27
CA GLU A 114 -8.37 4.14 4.95
C GLU A 114 -8.10 3.92 3.45
N PHE A 115 -9.14 3.86 2.61
CA PHE A 115 -9.01 3.45 1.22
C PHE A 115 -7.96 4.23 0.43
N LYS A 116 -8.10 5.56 0.39
CA LYS A 116 -7.14 6.44 -0.29
C LYS A 116 -5.76 6.50 0.38
N LYS A 117 -5.66 6.07 1.63
CA LYS A 117 -4.40 6.11 2.41
C LYS A 117 -3.61 4.82 2.31
N VAL A 118 -4.27 3.70 2.04
CA VAL A 118 -3.69 2.36 2.11
C VAL A 118 -3.73 1.67 0.75
N PHE A 119 -4.91 1.42 0.20
CA PHE A 119 -5.05 0.59 -1.00
C PHE A 119 -4.52 1.27 -2.25
N VAL A 120 -4.85 2.55 -2.46
CA VAL A 120 -4.36 3.33 -3.61
C VAL A 120 -2.82 3.34 -3.68
N PRO A 121 -2.07 3.79 -2.63
CA PRO A 121 -0.62 3.78 -2.68
C PRO A 121 -0.01 2.36 -2.66
N THR A 122 -0.64 1.39 -1.98
CA THR A 122 -0.17 0.00 -1.99
C THR A 122 -0.19 -0.56 -3.42
N LEU A 123 -1.32 -0.44 -4.10
CA LEU A 123 -1.47 -0.99 -5.45
C LEU A 123 -0.63 -0.23 -6.46
N ARG A 124 -0.45 1.09 -6.30
CA ARG A 124 0.50 1.85 -7.12
C ARG A 124 1.92 1.32 -6.97
N LEU A 125 2.41 1.21 -5.74
CA LEU A 125 3.76 0.71 -5.47
C LEU A 125 3.96 -0.70 -6.02
N MET A 126 3.00 -1.60 -5.81
CA MET A 126 3.08 -2.94 -6.37
C MET A 126 3.14 -2.91 -7.91
N THR A 127 2.36 -2.03 -8.56
CA THR A 127 2.37 -1.88 -10.03
C THR A 127 3.76 -1.48 -10.53
N ASP A 128 4.40 -0.53 -9.85
CA ASP A 128 5.74 -0.04 -10.19
C ASP A 128 6.81 -1.11 -9.89
N LEU A 129 6.65 -1.89 -8.80
CA LEU A 129 7.58 -2.94 -8.38
C LEU A 129 7.43 -4.26 -9.16
N CYS A 130 6.28 -4.51 -9.77
CA CYS A 130 6.07 -5.73 -10.53
C CYS A 130 6.89 -5.70 -11.84
N LEU A 131 7.70 -6.73 -12.07
CA LEU A 131 8.58 -6.84 -13.24
C LEU A 131 8.02 -7.74 -14.35
N SER A 132 6.82 -8.30 -14.17
CA SER A 132 6.19 -9.17 -15.17
C SER A 132 5.80 -8.40 -16.43
N ALA A 133 6.00 -9.02 -17.60
CA ALA A 133 5.54 -8.49 -18.89
C ALA A 133 4.01 -8.48 -19.02
N ASN A 134 3.32 -9.37 -18.29
CA ASN A 134 1.86 -9.52 -18.30
C ASN A 134 1.20 -8.88 -17.06
N LYS A 135 1.80 -7.81 -16.52
CA LYS A 135 1.27 -7.12 -15.35
C LYS A 135 0.14 -6.16 -15.72
N TYR A 136 -0.74 -5.87 -14.76
CA TYR A 136 -1.63 -4.72 -14.91
C TYR A 136 -0.81 -3.44 -15.08
N SER A 137 -1.24 -2.61 -16.02
CA SER A 137 -0.80 -1.22 -16.06
C SER A 137 -1.43 -0.45 -14.90
N TRP A 138 -0.86 0.71 -14.54
CA TRP A 138 -1.49 1.57 -13.54
C TRP A 138 -2.90 2.01 -13.95
N GLN A 139 -3.17 2.13 -15.25
CA GLN A 139 -4.51 2.47 -15.74
C GLN A 139 -5.51 1.34 -15.51
N ASP A 140 -5.09 0.08 -15.66
CA ASP A 140 -5.93 -1.08 -15.35
C ASP A 140 -6.26 -1.13 -13.86
N VAL A 141 -5.25 -0.92 -13.00
CA VAL A 141 -5.42 -0.87 -11.55
C VAL A 141 -6.34 0.30 -11.15
N LYS A 142 -6.16 1.48 -11.73
CA LYS A 142 -7.02 2.66 -11.52
C LYS A 142 -8.48 2.37 -11.84
N ALA A 143 -8.76 1.78 -13.01
CA ALA A 143 -10.13 1.44 -13.39
C ALA A 143 -10.79 0.49 -12.38
N GLN A 144 -10.04 -0.49 -11.87
CA GLN A 144 -10.56 -1.40 -10.85
C GLN A 144 -10.76 -0.73 -9.48
N LEU A 145 -9.87 0.17 -9.08
CA LEU A 145 -10.02 0.96 -7.85
C LEU A 145 -11.24 1.88 -7.90
N GLN A 146 -11.50 2.53 -9.04
CA GLN A 146 -12.70 3.36 -9.24
C GLN A 146 -13.98 2.53 -9.13
N GLU A 147 -13.96 1.30 -9.65
CA GLU A 147 -15.08 0.38 -9.47
C GLU A 147 -15.28 -0.02 -8.00
N VAL A 148 -14.19 -0.26 -7.26
CA VAL A 148 -14.26 -0.55 -5.81
C VAL A 148 -14.82 0.64 -5.02
N ILE A 149 -14.43 1.88 -5.35
CA ILE A 149 -14.99 3.10 -4.74
C ILE A 149 -16.51 3.10 -4.89
N ARG A 150 -16.99 2.84 -6.11
CA ARG A 150 -18.42 2.81 -6.44
C ARG A 150 -19.16 1.71 -5.69
N VAL A 151 -18.66 0.48 -5.78
CA VAL A 151 -19.34 -0.70 -5.22
C VAL A 151 -19.36 -0.68 -3.70
N LEU A 152 -18.26 -0.28 -3.04
CA LEU A 152 -18.18 -0.22 -1.58
C LEU A 152 -18.71 1.08 -0.99
N ARG A 153 -19.19 2.01 -1.84
CA ARG A 153 -19.71 3.34 -1.48
C ARG A 153 -18.70 4.12 -0.63
N ILE A 154 -17.47 4.21 -1.13
CA ILE A 154 -16.39 4.94 -0.47
C ILE A 154 -16.57 6.42 -0.77
N ASP A 155 -16.65 7.24 0.28
CA ASP A 155 -16.87 8.68 0.17
C ASP A 155 -15.55 9.43 -0.13
N VAL A 156 -15.03 9.22 -1.34
CA VAL A 156 -13.84 9.89 -1.88
C VAL A 156 -13.99 10.09 -3.38
N THR A 157 -13.45 11.19 -3.91
CA THR A 157 -13.28 11.33 -5.36
C THR A 157 -11.96 10.72 -5.81
N TRP A 158 -11.85 10.45 -7.11
CA TRP A 158 -10.60 9.92 -7.66
C TRP A 158 -9.49 10.97 -7.65
N GLU A 159 -9.83 12.24 -7.87
CA GLU A 159 -8.90 13.37 -7.82
C GLU A 159 -8.26 13.49 -6.44
N GLU A 160 -9.03 13.35 -5.36
CA GLU A 160 -8.49 13.31 -4.00
C GLU A 160 -7.50 12.15 -3.78
N CYS A 161 -7.73 11.02 -4.44
CA CYS A 161 -6.86 9.86 -4.37
C CYS A 161 -5.55 10.13 -5.13
N GLU A 162 -5.62 10.71 -6.32
CA GLU A 162 -4.45 11.09 -7.14
C GLU A 162 -3.59 12.14 -6.43
N GLU A 163 -4.17 13.24 -5.97
CA GLU A 163 -3.42 14.28 -5.26
C GLU A 163 -2.68 13.73 -4.03
N ARG A 164 -3.33 12.84 -3.29
CA ARG A 164 -2.71 12.19 -2.14
C ARG A 164 -1.61 11.23 -2.57
N LEU A 165 -1.86 10.43 -3.60
CA LEU A 165 -0.91 9.47 -4.13
C LEU A 165 0.35 10.19 -4.61
N ASP A 166 0.22 11.27 -5.35
CA ASP A 166 1.36 12.03 -5.88
C ASP A 166 2.23 12.59 -4.75
N ARG A 167 1.61 13.19 -3.72
CA ARG A 167 2.34 13.63 -2.52
C ARG A 167 3.08 12.48 -1.85
N TYR A 168 2.46 11.31 -1.78
CA TYR A 168 3.09 10.13 -1.18
C TYR A 168 4.25 9.60 -2.04
N MET A 169 4.06 9.46 -3.35
CA MET A 169 5.08 8.94 -4.28
C MET A 169 6.29 9.88 -4.37
N ASN A 170 6.07 11.20 -4.38
CA ASN A 170 7.16 12.18 -4.32
C ASN A 170 7.99 12.04 -3.04
N LYS A 171 7.34 11.69 -1.93
CA LYS A 171 8.00 11.49 -0.66
C LYS A 171 8.82 10.20 -0.63
N VAL A 172 8.25 9.07 -1.08
CA VAL A 172 8.88 7.75 -0.91
C VAL A 172 9.69 7.28 -2.13
N GLY A 173 9.63 7.97 -3.27
CA GLY A 173 10.25 7.54 -4.52
C GLY A 173 11.73 7.17 -4.38
N ARG A 174 12.50 8.02 -3.68
CA ARG A 174 13.94 7.77 -3.40
C ARG A 174 14.17 6.47 -2.61
N VAL A 175 13.37 6.22 -1.59
CA VAL A 175 13.46 5.01 -0.75
C VAL A 175 13.11 3.76 -1.56
N MET A 176 12.10 3.88 -2.43
CA MET A 176 11.62 2.76 -3.23
C MET A 176 12.46 2.47 -4.47
N GLY A 177 13.38 3.37 -4.84
CA GLY A 177 14.15 3.28 -6.08
C GLY A 177 13.27 3.49 -7.33
N ILE A 178 12.16 4.21 -7.18
CA ILE A 178 11.21 4.53 -8.25
C ILE A 178 11.44 5.99 -8.63
N GLU A 179 11.77 6.25 -9.90
CA GLU A 179 11.89 7.63 -10.40
C GLU A 179 10.55 8.36 -10.25
N SER A 180 10.53 9.43 -9.46
CA SER A 180 9.36 10.29 -9.31
C SER A 180 9.22 11.16 -10.55
N GLY A 181 8.48 10.66 -11.55
CA GLY A 181 7.99 11.44 -12.68
C GLY A 181 6.48 11.31 -12.79
N PRO A 182 5.75 12.35 -13.23
CA PRO A 182 4.36 12.18 -13.60
C PRO A 182 4.29 11.07 -14.64
N ALA A 183 3.29 10.19 -14.53
CA ALA A 183 3.04 9.17 -15.55
C ALA A 183 2.86 9.90 -16.88
N LYS A 184 3.88 9.86 -17.75
CA LYS A 184 3.78 10.48 -19.07
C LYS A 184 2.63 9.79 -19.80
N SER A 185 1.65 10.58 -20.21
CA SER A 185 0.63 10.14 -21.15
C SER A 185 1.31 9.51 -22.38
N PRO A 186 0.75 8.44 -22.97
CA PRO A 186 1.33 7.78 -24.14
C PRO A 186 1.61 8.69 -25.36
N GLU A 187 1.11 9.92 -25.37
CA GLU A 187 1.22 10.87 -26.48
C GLU A 187 2.57 11.60 -26.56
N GLU A 188 3.37 11.69 -25.50
CA GLU A 188 4.64 12.45 -25.54
C GLU A 188 5.83 11.68 -26.11
N THR A 189 5.69 10.39 -26.41
CA THR A 189 6.80 9.57 -26.94
C THR A 189 6.85 9.55 -28.48
N ALA A 190 5.86 10.14 -29.15
CA ALA A 190 5.75 10.14 -30.62
C ALA A 190 6.32 11.40 -31.31
N ALA A 191 6.63 12.46 -30.57
CA ALA A 191 7.14 13.72 -31.14
C ALA A 191 8.67 13.81 -31.03
N GLY A 192 9.39 12.86 -31.62
CA GLY A 192 10.85 12.85 -31.48
C GLY A 192 11.60 11.94 -32.45
N LYS A 193 11.05 11.67 -33.64
CA LYS A 193 11.81 11.09 -34.75
C LYS A 193 11.19 11.53 -36.08
N LYS A 194 11.83 12.49 -36.73
CA LYS A 194 11.83 12.62 -38.19
C LYS A 194 13.16 13.29 -38.62
N PRO A 195 13.62 12.98 -39.83
CA PRO A 195 14.99 12.52 -40.13
C PRO A 195 16.03 13.63 -40.25
#